data_AF-A0A2M8BV36-F1
#
_entry.id   AF-A0A2M8BV36-F1
#
_cell.length_a   1.000
_cell.length_b   1.000
_cell.length_c   1.000
_cell.angle_alpha   90.00
_cell.angle_beta   90.00
_cell.angle_gamma   90.00
#
_symmetry.space_group_name_H-M   'P 1'
#
loop_
_entity.id
_entity.type
_entity.pdbx_description
1 polymer ?
#
loop_
_entity_poly.entity_id
_entity_poly.type
_entity_poly.pdbx_seq_one_letter_code
_entity_poly.pdbx_strand_id
1 'polypeptide(L)'
;MTPFATNLRTLLTLCVLALLLAGCEVRSVDAVTDAQLIGEDTATDTRLIDNDAVELPDLQSAQGELQVSPNPIVFGQVKGGEVETQTVSVANVGIAPLTITNISISGSLDFWPEVGARENASFPAPPLEPNSSFELRLVYAPPSLGSDLARLIIDYEVWGESRQYSAELNNNVVHPCIRVTPSDQIDFGQAIIGEATPKAVTIENCGTKGLTLHSIALAAGTAPEFELANLPSELEAQTPVVLAKNSSRRFLVLFTPPAEESYSGTLLIESDASRNRIEMPLIGVGTNNNCPIAVAGARVRGSGNPFSDQLVAAPLDFLEFTAFDSSDPDGNAITNYRWSIINAPPGYALNFQPRATVENPEIQLALVGDYVFELTVVDEHGRESCAPARITARAKSDSQLIIELTWRTPSDFDETDTCMGCGTDLDLHLLEPGGLWDDMFEHTDCHFRSTRAELNNWGAPGVADNPGLNRDDIDGGGPEQINIRAPAFTDGSQPDGYEAPYELGVYYYQDWNLAPPALATVRIFFGNDDVPSVVLPTVAAGQEPAMPMVVSDSSPEAQGHFWHVGTLDWDADGGHFTPTPPESQPMLGFPN
;
A
#
# COMPACT_ATOMS: atom_id res chain seq x y z
N MET A 1 25.39 55.88 3.86
CA MET A 1 25.54 56.43 2.49
C MET A 1 26.98 56.23 2.05
N THR A 2 27.23 55.22 1.23
CA THR A 2 28.55 54.84 0.70
C THR A 2 28.42 54.54 -0.80
N PRO A 3 29.47 54.73 -1.61
CA PRO A 3 29.37 54.85 -3.07
C PRO A 3 29.34 53.51 -3.83
N PHE A 4 29.05 52.39 -3.14
CA PHE A 4 29.03 51.06 -3.76
C PHE A 4 27.72 50.75 -4.51
N ALA A 5 26.60 51.38 -4.15
CA ALA A 5 25.29 51.10 -4.77
C ALA A 5 25.16 51.67 -6.20
N THR A 6 25.98 52.66 -6.57
CA THR A 6 25.90 53.33 -7.88
C THR A 6 26.61 52.55 -8.99
N ASN A 7 27.62 51.75 -8.66
CA ASN A 7 28.37 50.95 -9.64
C ASN A 7 27.63 49.67 -10.07
N LEU A 8 26.81 49.08 -9.19
CA LEU A 8 26.08 47.85 -9.48
C LEU A 8 24.87 48.09 -10.42
N ARG A 9 24.19 49.24 -10.27
CA ARG A 9 23.12 49.64 -11.20
C ARG A 9 23.64 49.94 -12.61
N THR A 10 24.85 50.51 -12.72
CA THR A 10 25.43 50.86 -14.03
C THR A 10 25.90 49.61 -14.78
N LEU A 11 26.38 48.57 -14.06
CA LEU A 11 26.75 47.27 -14.66
C LEU A 11 25.54 46.46 -15.14
N LEU A 12 24.44 46.44 -14.35
CA LEU A 12 23.21 45.74 -14.77
C LEU A 12 22.55 46.39 -15.98
N THR A 13 22.59 47.73 -16.08
CA THR A 13 21.98 48.45 -17.22
C THR A 13 22.75 48.21 -18.53
N LEU A 14 24.07 47.95 -18.45
CA LEU A 14 24.90 47.60 -19.61
C LEU A 14 24.71 46.14 -20.05
N CYS A 15 24.40 45.20 -19.15
CA CYS A 15 24.09 43.81 -19.50
C CYS A 15 22.71 43.67 -20.17
N VAL A 16 21.70 44.40 -19.68
CA VAL A 16 20.35 44.37 -20.26
C VAL A 16 20.31 45.01 -21.66
N LEU A 17 21.14 46.02 -21.92
CA LEU A 17 21.24 46.64 -23.25
C LEU A 17 21.99 45.75 -24.27
N ALA A 18 22.86 44.85 -23.81
CA ALA A 18 23.55 43.87 -24.67
C ALA A 18 22.62 42.70 -25.08
N LEU A 19 21.69 42.29 -24.20
CA LEU A 19 20.71 41.24 -24.47
C LEU A 19 19.59 41.68 -25.44
N LEU A 20 19.24 42.97 -25.45
CA LEU A 20 18.23 43.53 -26.36
C LEU A 20 18.72 43.71 -27.82
N LEU A 21 20.03 43.63 -28.07
CA LEU A 21 20.61 43.76 -29.42
C LEU A 21 20.85 42.40 -30.12
N ALA A 22 20.59 41.28 -29.45
CA ALA A 22 20.87 39.92 -29.96
C ALA A 22 19.64 39.13 -30.45
N GLY A 23 18.42 39.68 -30.37
CA GLY A 23 17.26 39.17 -31.11
C GLY A 23 16.74 37.77 -30.75
N CYS A 24 17.02 37.23 -29.55
CA CYS A 24 16.34 36.02 -29.06
C CYS A 24 15.02 36.37 -28.37
N GLU A 25 13.91 35.80 -28.85
CA GLU A 25 12.64 35.78 -28.12
C GLU A 25 12.77 34.91 -26.88
N VAL A 26 12.52 35.49 -25.70
CA VAL A 26 12.39 34.77 -24.43
C VAL A 26 10.96 34.96 -23.95
N ARG A 27 10.18 33.87 -23.88
CA ARG A 27 8.97 33.81 -23.04
C ARG A 27 9.38 33.15 -21.72
N SER A 28 9.48 33.96 -20.66
CA SER A 28 9.44 33.49 -19.27
C SER A 28 8.59 34.47 -18.47
N VAL A 29 7.46 34.01 -17.94
CA VAL A 29 7.22 33.81 -16.49
C VAL A 29 7.09 35.13 -15.72
N ASP A 30 5.85 35.44 -15.35
CA ASP A 30 5.51 36.42 -14.32
C ASP A 30 5.94 35.86 -12.95
N ALA A 31 6.95 36.48 -12.34
CA ALA A 31 7.24 36.33 -10.92
C ALA A 31 6.72 37.57 -10.18
N VAL A 32 5.71 37.37 -9.34
CA VAL A 32 5.14 38.39 -8.45
C VAL A 32 6.18 38.76 -7.40
N THR A 33 6.51 40.04 -7.34
CA THR A 33 7.30 40.66 -6.29
C THR A 33 6.46 40.87 -5.05
N ASP A 34 6.89 40.39 -3.88
CA ASP A 34 6.74 41.14 -2.62
C ASP A 34 7.75 40.69 -1.58
N ALA A 35 8.84 41.46 -1.46
CA ALA A 35 9.73 41.45 -0.31
C ALA A 35 9.61 42.82 0.38
N GLN A 36 8.79 42.92 1.42
CA GLN A 36 8.74 44.08 2.30
C GLN A 36 9.47 43.80 3.63
N LEU A 37 10.66 44.39 3.72
CA LEU A 37 11.16 45.20 4.85
C LEU A 37 10.71 44.79 6.27
N ILE A 38 11.59 44.10 7.00
CA ILE A 38 11.56 44.03 8.46
C ILE A 38 12.23 45.29 9.01
N GLY A 39 11.45 46.14 9.69
CA GLY A 39 11.91 47.25 10.50
C GLY A 39 11.12 47.28 11.81
N GLU A 40 11.85 47.42 12.92
CA GLU A 40 11.36 47.51 14.30
C GLU A 40 10.32 48.64 14.51
N ASP A 41 9.21 48.38 15.21
CA ASP A 41 8.71 49.20 16.33
C ASP A 41 7.55 48.50 17.08
N THR A 42 7.24 49.06 18.24
CA THR A 42 6.67 48.56 19.48
C THR A 42 5.14 48.41 19.60
N ALA A 43 4.76 47.44 20.45
CA ALA A 43 3.63 47.41 21.41
C ALA A 43 2.15 47.46 20.94
N THR A 44 1.31 46.80 21.78
CA THR A 44 -0.14 46.52 21.69
C THR A 44 -0.47 45.38 20.71
N ASP A 45 -1.24 44.33 21.02
CA ASP A 45 -2.41 44.20 21.88
C ASP A 45 -2.59 42.72 22.32
N THR A 46 -3.40 42.58 23.35
CA THR A 46 -3.73 41.46 24.21
C THR A 46 -4.64 40.40 23.56
N ARG A 47 -4.45 39.14 24.00
CA ARG A 47 -5.44 38.03 24.06
C ARG A 47 -5.92 37.41 22.74
N LEU A 48 -5.50 36.16 22.51
CA LEU A 48 -6.31 34.94 22.58
C LEU A 48 -5.42 33.76 22.15
N ILE A 49 -4.85 33.03 23.11
CA ILE A 49 -4.36 31.66 22.87
C ILE A 49 -5.46 30.80 23.46
N ASP A 50 -6.36 30.31 22.59
CA ASP A 50 -7.23 29.19 22.92
C ASP A 50 -6.57 27.91 22.40
N ASN A 51 -6.87 26.84 23.12
CA ASN A 51 -6.17 25.58 23.18
C ASN A 51 -6.14 24.82 21.84
N ASP A 52 -4.97 24.75 21.21
CA ASP A 52 -4.62 23.58 20.42
C ASP A 52 -3.64 22.74 21.26
N ALA A 53 -4.21 21.71 21.88
CA ALA A 53 -3.44 20.66 22.50
C ALA A 53 -2.57 20.02 21.42
N VAL A 54 -1.27 20.32 21.47
CA VAL A 54 -0.24 19.47 20.90
C VAL A 54 -0.45 18.10 21.56
N GLU A 55 -0.99 17.14 20.81
CA GLU A 55 -0.94 15.73 21.18
C GLU A 55 0.53 15.37 21.35
N LEU A 56 0.95 15.35 22.62
CA LEU A 56 2.14 14.63 23.04
C LEU A 56 1.97 13.19 22.51
N PRO A 57 3.03 12.56 22.00
CA PRO A 57 2.95 11.19 21.51
C PRO A 57 2.31 10.33 22.60
N ASP A 58 1.24 9.66 22.19
CA ASP A 58 0.35 8.90 23.05
C ASP A 58 1.15 7.93 23.94
N LEU A 59 1.22 8.24 25.24
CA LEU A 59 1.80 7.35 26.25
C LEU A 59 0.88 6.13 26.54
N GLN A 60 -0.15 5.87 25.73
CA GLN A 60 -1.06 4.72 25.85
C GLN A 60 -0.56 3.39 25.26
N SER A 61 0.73 3.23 24.93
CA SER A 61 1.27 1.89 24.62
C SER A 61 2.06 1.24 25.75
N ALA A 62 1.94 1.73 26.99
CA ALA A 62 2.38 1.00 28.19
C ALA A 62 1.28 0.04 28.68
N GLN A 63 0.97 -0.98 27.87
CA GLN A 63 -0.04 -1.98 28.23
C GLN A 63 0.53 -2.93 29.30
N GLY A 64 -0.15 -3.02 30.44
CA GLY A 64 -0.09 -4.23 31.29
C GLY A 64 -0.98 -5.28 30.62
N GLU A 65 -0.40 -6.41 30.25
CA GLU A 65 -1.09 -7.48 29.52
C GLU A 65 -0.90 -8.80 30.24
N LEU A 66 -2.01 -9.47 30.55
CA LEU A 66 -2.01 -10.74 31.26
C LEU A 66 -2.15 -11.89 30.26
N GLN A 67 -1.27 -12.88 30.37
CA GLN A 67 -1.34 -14.12 29.59
C GLN A 67 -1.38 -15.33 30.53
N VAL A 68 -2.22 -16.31 30.20
CA VAL A 68 -2.28 -17.61 30.89
C VAL A 68 -1.81 -18.72 29.96
N SER A 69 -0.98 -19.64 30.46
CA SER A 69 -0.47 -20.78 29.71
C SER A 69 -0.52 -22.07 30.54
N PRO A 70 -1.07 -23.19 30.03
CA PRO A 70 -1.71 -23.34 28.72
C PRO A 70 -3.06 -22.62 28.61
N ASN A 71 -3.47 -22.24 27.39
CA ASN A 71 -4.81 -21.75 27.06
C ASN A 71 -5.25 -22.35 25.71
N PRO A 72 -6.31 -23.19 25.64
CA PRO A 72 -7.23 -23.56 26.72
C PRO A 72 -6.59 -24.48 27.77
N ILE A 73 -7.20 -24.52 28.96
CA ILE A 73 -6.75 -25.33 30.10
C ILE A 73 -7.54 -26.64 30.09
N VAL A 74 -6.83 -27.75 29.89
CA VAL A 74 -7.45 -29.07 29.64
C VAL A 74 -7.06 -30.07 30.74
N PHE A 75 -8.04 -30.56 31.49
CA PHE A 75 -7.82 -31.52 32.59
C PHE A 75 -7.79 -32.99 32.14
N GLY A 76 -8.30 -33.29 30.94
CA GLY A 76 -8.48 -34.68 30.49
C GLY A 76 -9.64 -35.38 31.20
N GLN A 77 -9.82 -36.68 30.91
CA GLN A 77 -10.90 -37.47 31.49
C GLN A 77 -10.59 -37.88 32.92
N VAL A 78 -11.42 -37.39 33.85
CA VAL A 78 -11.37 -37.72 35.29
C VAL A 78 -12.64 -38.49 35.66
N LYS A 79 -12.51 -39.61 36.38
CA LYS A 79 -13.69 -40.39 36.79
C LYS A 79 -14.47 -39.66 37.87
N GLY A 80 -15.77 -39.93 37.93
CA GLY A 80 -16.64 -39.40 38.99
C GLY A 80 -16.10 -39.72 40.39
N GLY A 81 -15.92 -38.70 41.21
CA GLY A 81 -15.38 -38.80 42.57
C GLY A 81 -13.86 -38.77 42.67
N GLU A 82 -13.12 -38.70 41.56
CA GLU A 82 -11.67 -38.46 41.53
C GLU A 82 -11.38 -36.95 41.43
N VAL A 83 -10.15 -36.56 41.74
CA VAL A 83 -9.68 -35.16 41.72
C VAL A 83 -8.45 -35.09 40.85
N GLU A 84 -8.42 -34.14 39.91
CA GLU A 84 -7.25 -33.83 39.08
C GLU A 84 -6.85 -32.37 39.27
N THR A 85 -5.56 -32.06 39.18
CA THR A 85 -5.05 -30.69 39.30
C THR A 85 -4.22 -30.32 38.10
N GLN A 86 -4.49 -29.14 37.53
CA GLN A 86 -3.68 -28.54 36.48
C GLN A 86 -2.99 -27.29 37.02
N THR A 87 -1.74 -27.10 36.65
CA THR A 87 -0.97 -25.89 36.99
C THR A 87 -0.86 -25.03 35.74
N VAL A 88 -1.21 -23.75 35.86
CA VAL A 88 -1.15 -22.78 34.77
C VAL A 88 -0.24 -21.62 35.18
N SER A 89 0.57 -21.14 34.24
CA SER A 89 1.42 -19.97 34.45
C SER A 89 0.63 -18.71 34.08
N VAL A 90 0.55 -17.77 35.01
CA VAL A 90 -0.08 -16.46 34.83
C VAL A 90 1.04 -15.42 34.77
N ALA A 91 1.23 -14.80 33.61
CA ALA A 91 2.32 -13.88 33.33
C ALA A 91 1.83 -12.47 32.97
N ASN A 92 2.56 -11.46 33.43
CA ASN A 92 2.47 -10.12 32.85
C ASN A 92 3.44 -10.05 31.67
N VAL A 93 2.92 -10.11 30.45
CA VAL A 93 3.70 -9.98 29.21
C VAL A 93 3.76 -8.55 28.70
N GLY A 94 3.05 -7.65 29.37
CA GLY A 94 3.10 -6.23 29.12
C GLY A 94 4.35 -5.55 29.68
N ILE A 95 4.48 -4.25 29.41
CA ILE A 95 5.61 -3.42 29.84
C ILE A 95 5.29 -2.55 31.07
N ALA A 96 4.07 -2.63 31.60
CA ALA A 96 3.64 -1.94 32.81
C ALA A 96 3.23 -2.93 33.92
N PRO A 97 3.48 -2.63 35.21
CA PRO A 97 3.03 -3.46 36.33
C PRO A 97 1.50 -3.57 36.39
N LEU A 98 0.97 -4.74 36.74
CA LEU A 98 -0.47 -4.97 36.91
C LEU A 98 -0.81 -5.52 38.29
N THR A 99 -2.02 -5.23 38.79
CA THR A 99 -2.50 -5.73 40.10
C THR A 99 -3.69 -6.66 39.89
N ILE A 100 -3.56 -7.95 40.22
CA ILE A 100 -4.69 -8.89 40.18
C ILE A 100 -5.62 -8.61 41.35
N THR A 101 -6.87 -8.28 41.07
CA THR A 101 -7.88 -7.92 42.06
C THR A 101 -8.77 -9.11 42.41
N ASN A 102 -9.03 -10.02 41.46
CA ASN A 102 -9.86 -11.20 41.67
C ASN A 102 -9.50 -12.34 40.71
N ILE A 103 -9.60 -13.58 41.19
CA ILE A 103 -9.54 -14.80 40.37
C ILE A 103 -10.76 -15.62 40.71
N SER A 104 -11.56 -15.93 39.70
CA SER A 104 -12.78 -16.71 39.86
C SER A 104 -12.98 -17.66 38.69
N ILE A 105 -13.87 -18.63 38.86
CA ILE A 105 -14.30 -19.54 37.80
C ILE A 105 -15.81 -19.40 37.65
N SER A 106 -16.26 -19.32 36.40
CA SER A 106 -17.68 -19.29 36.02
C SER A 106 -17.99 -20.47 35.10
N GLY A 107 -19.14 -21.13 35.29
CA GLY A 107 -19.53 -22.33 34.53
C GLY A 107 -19.72 -23.53 35.46
N SER A 108 -19.16 -24.69 35.09
CA SER A 108 -19.23 -25.90 35.93
C SER A 108 -18.61 -25.65 37.31
N LEU A 109 -19.33 -26.07 38.35
CA LEU A 109 -18.89 -25.99 39.75
C LEU A 109 -17.86 -27.06 40.10
N ASP A 110 -17.59 -27.97 39.17
CA ASP A 110 -16.62 -29.05 39.34
C ASP A 110 -15.18 -28.55 39.20
N PHE A 111 -14.99 -27.31 38.72
CA PHE A 111 -13.72 -26.60 38.69
C PHE A 111 -13.65 -25.54 39.78
N TRP A 112 -12.53 -25.46 40.50
CA TRP A 112 -12.24 -24.35 41.40
C TRP A 112 -10.74 -24.06 41.45
N PRO A 113 -10.33 -22.81 41.68
CA PRO A 113 -8.93 -22.51 41.85
C PRO A 113 -8.48 -22.94 43.26
N GLU A 114 -7.32 -23.57 43.38
CA GLU A 114 -6.72 -23.91 44.68
C GLU A 114 -6.07 -22.66 45.28
N VAL A 115 -6.89 -21.66 45.61
CA VAL A 115 -6.44 -20.46 46.33
C VAL A 115 -6.67 -20.72 47.80
N GLY A 116 -5.59 -20.92 48.57
CA GLY A 116 -5.66 -20.99 50.02
C GLY A 116 -6.40 -19.76 50.57
N ALA A 117 -7.39 -19.97 51.43
CA ALA A 117 -8.17 -18.92 52.06
C ALA A 117 -7.24 -17.86 52.71
N ARG A 118 -7.03 -16.73 52.03
CA ARG A 118 -6.41 -15.44 52.43
C ARG A 118 -5.25 -15.36 53.44
N GLU A 119 -4.69 -16.45 53.95
CA GLU A 119 -3.61 -16.40 54.94
C GLU A 119 -2.36 -17.18 54.56
N ASN A 120 -2.34 -18.02 53.51
CA ASN A 120 -1.10 -18.72 53.10
C ASN A 120 -1.09 -19.20 51.64
N ALA A 121 -1.52 -18.36 50.69
CA ALA A 121 -1.13 -18.50 49.29
C ALA A 121 -0.12 -17.40 48.97
N SER A 122 1.10 -17.79 48.58
CA SER A 122 2.15 -16.89 48.09
C SER A 122 1.78 -16.41 46.68
N PHE A 123 0.79 -15.51 46.57
CA PHE A 123 0.74 -14.62 45.42
C PHE A 123 2.01 -13.76 45.44
N PRO A 124 2.65 -13.46 44.30
CA PRO A 124 3.62 -12.37 44.29
C PRO A 124 2.92 -11.14 44.88
N ALA A 125 3.59 -10.44 45.80
CA ALA A 125 3.03 -9.22 46.37
C ALA A 125 2.70 -8.27 45.21
N PRO A 126 1.46 -7.74 45.10
CA PRO A 126 1.14 -6.83 44.03
C PRO A 126 2.06 -5.59 44.11
N PRO A 127 2.52 -5.05 42.95
CA PRO A 127 2.11 -5.44 41.59
C PRO A 127 2.89 -6.64 41.00
N LEU A 128 2.27 -7.34 40.03
CA LEU A 128 2.95 -8.27 39.13
C LEU A 128 3.74 -7.47 38.09
N GLU A 129 5.05 -7.41 38.28
CA GLU A 129 5.97 -6.64 37.42
C GLU A 129 6.01 -7.17 35.98
N PRO A 130 6.40 -6.33 35.00
CA PRO A 130 6.63 -6.75 33.61
C PRO A 130 7.52 -7.99 33.51
N ASN A 131 7.15 -8.93 32.64
CA ASN A 131 7.81 -10.21 32.42
C ASN A 131 7.87 -11.14 33.64
N SER A 132 7.14 -10.84 34.72
CA SER A 132 7.02 -11.72 35.88
C SER A 132 5.81 -12.64 35.74
N SER A 133 5.90 -13.84 36.31
CA SER A 133 4.81 -14.82 36.34
C SER A 133 4.69 -15.51 37.68
N PHE A 134 3.54 -16.12 37.92
CA PHE A 134 3.31 -17.05 39.02
C PHE A 134 2.47 -18.24 38.57
N GLU A 135 2.57 -19.33 39.32
CA GLU A 135 1.82 -20.55 39.05
C GLU A 135 0.50 -20.55 39.81
N LEU A 136 -0.60 -20.76 39.09
CA LEU A 136 -1.94 -20.93 39.62
C LEU A 136 -2.35 -22.41 39.48
N ARG A 137 -2.69 -23.05 40.60
CA ARG A 137 -3.26 -24.39 40.58
C ARG A 137 -4.77 -24.33 40.47
N LEU A 138 -5.30 -25.10 39.53
CA LEU A 138 -6.73 -25.27 39.28
C LEU A 138 -7.08 -26.74 39.52
N VAL A 139 -8.20 -26.97 40.20
CA VAL A 139 -8.67 -28.30 40.59
C VAL A 139 -9.92 -28.62 39.80
N TYR A 140 -10.06 -29.88 39.39
CA TYR A 140 -11.24 -30.43 38.78
C TYR A 140 -11.65 -31.72 39.51
N ALA A 141 -12.87 -31.77 40.05
CA ALA A 141 -13.41 -32.96 40.72
C ALA A 141 -14.88 -33.21 40.34
N PRO A 142 -15.13 -33.92 39.24
CA PRO A 142 -16.49 -34.16 38.79
C PRO A 142 -17.18 -35.20 39.69
N PRO A 143 -18.47 -35.02 40.05
CA PRO A 143 -19.22 -35.99 40.85
C PRO A 143 -19.58 -37.26 40.04
N SER A 144 -19.55 -37.19 38.71
CA SER A 144 -19.84 -38.29 37.80
C SER A 144 -19.11 -38.08 36.47
N LEU A 145 -18.98 -39.12 35.64
CA LEU A 145 -18.47 -38.95 34.29
C LEU A 145 -19.44 -38.08 33.47
N GLY A 146 -18.98 -36.91 33.01
CA GLY A 146 -19.78 -35.92 32.30
C GLY A 146 -18.90 -34.93 31.54
N SER A 147 -19.51 -34.04 30.76
CA SER A 147 -18.80 -32.92 30.11
C SER A 147 -18.88 -31.70 31.01
N ASP A 148 -17.73 -31.14 31.35
CA ASP A 148 -17.63 -29.94 32.17
C ASP A 148 -16.89 -28.85 31.41
N LEU A 149 -17.55 -27.69 31.30
CA LEU A 149 -17.01 -26.48 30.68
C LEU A 149 -17.10 -25.33 31.68
N ALA A 150 -16.01 -24.60 31.83
CA ALA A 150 -15.97 -23.38 32.64
C ALA A 150 -15.02 -22.35 32.01
N ARG A 151 -14.99 -21.14 32.57
CA ARG A 151 -14.03 -20.09 32.24
C ARG A 151 -13.32 -19.64 33.51
N LEU A 152 -12.00 -19.59 33.45
CA LEU A 152 -11.17 -18.85 34.40
C LEU A 152 -11.33 -17.37 34.10
N ILE A 153 -11.71 -16.57 35.09
CA ILE A 153 -11.85 -15.12 35.01
C ILE A 153 -10.83 -14.50 35.97
N ILE A 154 -9.95 -13.65 35.43
CA ILE A 154 -8.97 -12.90 36.20
C ILE A 154 -9.27 -11.41 36.00
N ASP A 155 -9.73 -10.76 37.07
CA ASP A 155 -9.88 -9.30 37.10
C ASP A 155 -8.56 -8.70 37.58
N TYR A 156 -8.09 -7.67 36.88
CA TYR A 156 -6.84 -6.99 37.20
C TYR A 156 -6.94 -5.49 36.93
N GLU A 157 -6.09 -4.72 37.57
CA GLU A 157 -6.02 -3.28 37.44
C GLU A 157 -4.68 -2.88 36.82
N VAL A 158 -4.73 -1.96 35.86
CA VAL A 158 -3.56 -1.33 35.25
C VAL A 158 -3.79 0.17 35.33
N TRP A 159 -2.92 0.92 36.01
CA TRP A 159 -3.02 2.37 36.18
C TRP A 159 -4.37 2.88 36.76
N GLY A 160 -5.03 2.11 37.63
CA GLY A 160 -6.35 2.49 38.17
C GLY A 160 -7.54 2.04 37.33
N GLU A 161 -7.32 1.48 36.14
CA GLU A 161 -8.38 0.97 35.27
C GLU A 161 -8.57 -0.54 35.45
N SER A 162 -9.81 -0.95 35.66
CA SER A 162 -10.17 -2.37 35.76
C SER A 162 -10.23 -3.03 34.39
N ARG A 163 -9.59 -4.18 34.26
CA ARG A 163 -9.53 -5.06 33.09
C ARG A 163 -9.87 -6.50 33.49
N GLN A 164 -10.24 -7.32 32.50
CA GLN A 164 -10.59 -8.72 32.71
C GLN A 164 -9.92 -9.60 31.65
N TYR A 165 -9.33 -10.72 32.10
CA TYR A 165 -8.83 -11.79 31.24
C TYR A 165 -9.69 -13.04 31.41
N SER A 166 -9.91 -13.79 30.32
CA SER A 166 -10.64 -15.06 30.37
C SER A 166 -9.93 -16.18 29.60
N ALA A 167 -9.87 -17.37 30.21
CA ALA A 167 -9.40 -18.61 29.57
C ALA A 167 -10.41 -19.74 29.76
N GLU A 168 -10.50 -20.65 28.78
CA GLU A 168 -11.43 -21.78 28.83
C GLU A 168 -10.86 -22.95 29.66
N LEU A 169 -11.73 -23.59 30.44
CA LEU A 169 -11.47 -24.81 31.22
C LEU A 169 -12.35 -25.93 30.68
N ASN A 170 -11.75 -27.05 30.26
CA ASN A 170 -12.51 -28.23 29.84
C ASN A 170 -11.82 -29.55 30.24
N ASN A 171 -12.57 -30.65 30.16
CA ASN A 171 -12.13 -31.99 30.55
C ASN A 171 -11.81 -32.92 29.35
N ASN A 172 -11.50 -32.34 28.17
CA ASN A 172 -11.18 -33.08 26.93
C ASN A 172 -12.24 -34.10 26.48
N VAL A 173 -13.50 -33.98 26.95
CA VAL A 173 -14.60 -34.80 26.46
C VAL A 173 -15.03 -34.26 25.10
N VAL A 174 -15.23 -35.13 24.11
CA VAL A 174 -15.56 -34.72 22.73
C VAL A 174 -16.89 -33.93 22.70
N HIS A 175 -16.86 -32.64 22.35
CA HIS A 175 -18.06 -31.78 22.27
C HIS A 175 -18.29 -31.18 20.86
N PRO A 176 -19.55 -30.95 20.49
CA PRO A 176 -19.90 -30.12 19.35
C PRO A 176 -19.57 -28.65 19.65
N CYS A 177 -18.98 -27.96 18.69
CA CYS A 177 -18.68 -26.53 18.75
C CYS A 177 -19.22 -25.88 17.48
N ILE A 178 -19.76 -24.66 17.62
CA ILE A 178 -20.34 -23.91 16.52
C ILE A 178 -19.62 -22.58 16.36
N ARG A 179 -19.18 -22.29 15.12
CA ARG A 179 -18.70 -20.97 14.71
C ARG A 179 -19.61 -20.46 13.60
N VAL A 180 -20.05 -19.21 13.72
CA VAL A 180 -20.89 -18.54 12.71
C VAL A 180 -20.12 -17.35 12.16
N THR A 181 -20.18 -17.13 10.85
CA THR A 181 -19.55 -16.00 10.18
C THR A 181 -20.56 -15.33 9.24
N PRO A 182 -20.86 -14.03 9.42
CA PRO A 182 -20.42 -13.14 10.51
C PRO A 182 -20.92 -13.61 11.90
N SER A 183 -20.28 -13.15 12.99
CA SER A 183 -20.54 -13.66 14.36
C SER A 183 -21.29 -12.69 15.28
N ASP A 184 -21.36 -11.43 14.89
CA ASP A 184 -21.87 -10.29 15.64
C ASP A 184 -23.22 -9.81 15.10
N GLN A 185 -23.27 -9.34 13.84
CA GLN A 185 -24.48 -8.87 13.17
C GLN A 185 -24.43 -9.10 11.65
N ILE A 186 -25.59 -9.06 11.01
CA ILE A 186 -25.69 -8.94 9.55
C ILE A 186 -26.26 -7.56 9.23
N ASP A 187 -25.39 -6.66 8.80
CA ASP A 187 -25.76 -5.32 8.39
C ASP A 187 -25.86 -5.23 6.87
N PHE A 188 -27.05 -5.01 6.32
CA PHE A 188 -27.28 -4.86 4.89
C PHE A 188 -26.91 -3.47 4.35
N GLY A 189 -26.63 -2.49 5.20
CA GLY A 189 -26.41 -1.11 4.81
C GLY A 189 -27.64 -0.56 4.07
N GLN A 190 -27.40 0.15 2.98
CA GLN A 190 -28.45 0.62 2.07
C GLN A 190 -28.78 -0.46 1.03
N ALA A 191 -30.05 -0.87 0.96
CA ALA A 191 -30.57 -1.81 -0.04
C ALA A 191 -31.65 -1.15 -0.90
N ILE A 192 -31.68 -1.49 -2.19
CA ILE A 192 -32.59 -0.88 -3.15
C ILE A 192 -34.02 -1.36 -2.90
N ILE A 193 -34.96 -0.43 -2.94
CA ILE A 193 -36.37 -0.73 -2.71
C ILE A 193 -36.89 -1.72 -3.76
N GLY A 194 -37.50 -2.81 -3.28
CA GLY A 194 -38.07 -3.87 -4.11
C GLY A 194 -37.07 -4.91 -4.64
N GLU A 195 -35.77 -4.74 -4.37
CA GLU A 195 -34.72 -5.68 -4.78
C GLU A 195 -34.19 -6.50 -3.60
N ALA A 196 -34.07 -7.82 -3.79
CA ALA A 196 -33.56 -8.72 -2.77
C ALA A 196 -32.02 -8.64 -2.70
N THR A 197 -31.50 -8.08 -1.61
CA THR A 197 -30.06 -8.02 -1.33
C THR A 197 -29.63 -9.25 -0.53
N PRO A 198 -28.75 -10.14 -1.04
CA PRO A 198 -28.34 -11.33 -0.32
C PRO A 198 -27.08 -11.10 0.54
N LYS A 199 -27.09 -11.57 1.79
CA LYS A 199 -25.89 -11.76 2.62
C LYS A 199 -25.71 -13.21 3.02
N ALA A 200 -24.48 -13.70 2.90
CA ALA A 200 -24.16 -15.07 3.21
C ALA A 200 -23.79 -15.25 4.68
N VAL A 201 -24.29 -16.35 5.26
CA VAL A 201 -23.93 -16.80 6.60
C VAL A 201 -23.34 -18.20 6.51
N THR A 202 -22.17 -18.37 7.12
CA THR A 202 -21.49 -19.67 7.18
C THR A 202 -21.50 -20.19 8.61
N ILE A 203 -21.94 -21.44 8.79
CA ILE A 203 -21.88 -22.17 10.04
C ILE A 203 -20.82 -23.27 9.89
N GLU A 204 -19.92 -23.35 10.85
CA GLU A 204 -18.84 -24.32 10.89
C GLU A 204 -18.88 -25.11 12.21
N ASN A 205 -18.67 -26.43 12.11
CA ASN A 205 -18.38 -27.25 13.27
C ASN A 205 -16.89 -27.18 13.64
N CYS A 206 -16.56 -26.30 14.59
CA CYS A 206 -15.22 -26.14 15.16
C CYS A 206 -14.85 -27.24 16.19
N GLY A 207 -15.74 -28.19 16.42
CA GLY A 207 -15.62 -29.18 17.48
C GLY A 207 -14.99 -30.48 17.01
N THR A 208 -14.86 -31.43 17.92
CA THR A 208 -14.34 -32.77 17.62
C THR A 208 -15.46 -33.82 17.50
N LYS A 209 -16.69 -33.48 17.92
CA LYS A 209 -17.92 -34.28 17.72
C LYS A 209 -18.76 -33.68 16.59
N GLY A 210 -19.65 -34.48 15.99
CA GLY A 210 -20.68 -33.94 15.09
C GLY A 210 -21.56 -32.91 15.82
N LEU A 211 -21.77 -31.76 15.18
CA LEU A 211 -22.63 -30.67 15.64
C LEU A 211 -24.03 -30.89 15.07
N THR A 212 -25.04 -31.02 15.93
CA THR A 212 -26.44 -31.12 15.52
C THR A 212 -27.06 -29.73 15.50
N LEU A 213 -27.41 -29.24 14.32
CA LEU A 213 -28.22 -28.04 14.14
C LEU A 213 -29.70 -28.42 14.24
N HIS A 214 -30.42 -27.79 15.17
CA HIS A 214 -31.85 -28.03 15.39
C HIS A 214 -32.71 -27.12 14.53
N SER A 215 -32.37 -25.83 14.45
CA SER A 215 -33.15 -24.84 13.72
C SER A 215 -32.28 -23.66 13.28
N ILE A 216 -32.66 -23.06 12.15
CA ILE A 216 -32.23 -21.73 11.72
C ILE A 216 -33.51 -21.00 11.35
N ALA A 217 -33.81 -19.90 12.04
CA ALA A 217 -35.08 -19.20 11.90
C ALA A 217 -34.92 -17.70 12.15
N LEU A 218 -35.89 -16.91 11.72
CA LEU A 218 -36.02 -15.51 12.11
C LEU A 218 -36.86 -15.42 13.39
N ALA A 219 -36.41 -14.63 14.36
CA ALA A 219 -37.12 -14.47 15.62
C ALA A 219 -38.44 -13.71 15.43
N ALA A 220 -39.40 -13.93 16.35
CA ALA A 220 -40.64 -13.16 16.38
C ALA A 220 -40.35 -11.66 16.51
N GLY A 221 -41.02 -10.84 15.69
CA GLY A 221 -40.78 -9.39 15.61
C GLY A 221 -39.71 -8.98 14.59
N THR A 222 -39.08 -9.94 13.89
CA THR A 222 -38.27 -9.64 12.71
C THR A 222 -39.13 -9.04 11.61
N ALA A 223 -38.66 -7.97 11.00
CA ALA A 223 -39.33 -7.33 9.88
C ALA A 223 -39.53 -8.32 8.71
N PRO A 224 -40.71 -8.36 8.06
CA PRO A 224 -41.02 -9.32 7.00
C PRO A 224 -40.14 -9.18 5.75
N GLU A 225 -39.39 -8.09 5.64
CA GLU A 225 -38.42 -7.82 4.57
C GLU A 225 -37.18 -8.70 4.64
N PHE A 226 -36.92 -9.34 5.79
CA PHE A 226 -35.84 -10.31 5.93
C PHE A 226 -36.36 -11.73 5.67
N GLU A 227 -35.66 -12.47 4.81
CA GLU A 227 -35.99 -13.86 4.47
C GLU A 227 -34.76 -14.77 4.53
N LEU A 228 -34.97 -16.06 4.73
CA LEU A 228 -33.91 -17.07 4.66
C LEU A 228 -33.99 -17.80 3.32
N ALA A 229 -32.85 -17.98 2.67
CA ALA A 229 -32.75 -18.72 1.43
C ALA A 229 -31.57 -19.70 1.45
N ASN A 230 -31.65 -20.76 0.64
CA ASN A 230 -30.64 -21.82 0.53
C ASN A 230 -30.35 -22.49 1.87
N LEU A 231 -31.38 -22.75 2.68
CA LEU A 231 -31.25 -23.56 3.87
C LEU A 231 -31.03 -25.04 3.48
N PRO A 232 -30.34 -25.84 4.31
CA PRO A 232 -30.33 -27.30 4.16
C PRO A 232 -31.77 -27.85 4.13
N SER A 233 -32.08 -28.70 3.15
CA SER A 233 -33.42 -29.28 2.94
C SER A 233 -34.00 -29.98 4.18
N GLU A 234 -33.15 -30.53 5.02
CA GLU A 234 -33.50 -31.18 6.28
C GLU A 234 -34.02 -30.17 7.30
N LEU A 235 -33.38 -28.99 7.40
CA LEU A 235 -33.86 -27.91 8.28
C LEU A 235 -35.17 -27.32 7.74
N GLU A 236 -35.33 -27.20 6.42
CA GLU A 236 -36.61 -26.82 5.81
C GLU A 236 -37.73 -27.83 6.13
N ALA A 237 -37.39 -29.12 6.18
CA ALA A 237 -38.28 -30.19 6.63
C ALA A 237 -38.43 -30.29 8.16
N GLN A 238 -37.91 -29.33 8.93
CA GLN A 238 -37.92 -29.29 10.41
C GLN A 238 -37.26 -30.52 11.06
N THR A 239 -36.20 -31.03 10.41
CA THR A 239 -35.40 -32.15 10.91
C THR A 239 -33.97 -31.70 11.22
N PRO A 240 -33.36 -32.15 12.33
CA PRO A 240 -32.00 -31.72 12.68
C PRO A 240 -30.95 -32.17 11.66
N VAL A 241 -29.95 -31.32 11.41
CA VAL A 241 -28.81 -31.61 10.53
C VAL A 241 -27.56 -31.84 11.36
N VAL A 242 -26.80 -32.89 11.05
CA VAL A 242 -25.51 -33.15 11.71
C VAL A 242 -24.36 -32.69 10.80
N LEU A 243 -23.58 -31.71 11.27
CA LEU A 243 -22.33 -31.31 10.66
C LEU A 243 -21.18 -32.13 11.24
N ALA A 244 -20.50 -32.90 10.39
CA ALA A 244 -19.29 -33.60 10.80
C ALA A 244 -18.18 -32.61 11.23
N LYS A 245 -17.15 -33.13 11.92
CA LYS A 245 -15.98 -32.34 12.32
C LYS A 245 -15.41 -31.55 11.13
N ASN A 246 -15.08 -30.28 11.35
CA ASN A 246 -14.51 -29.36 10.36
C ASN A 246 -15.38 -29.18 9.09
N SER A 247 -16.65 -29.57 9.12
CA SER A 247 -17.58 -29.34 8.02
C SER A 247 -18.30 -28.01 8.23
N SER A 248 -18.58 -27.33 7.13
CA SER A 248 -19.36 -26.09 7.11
C SER A 248 -20.63 -26.20 6.25
N ARG A 249 -21.57 -25.30 6.51
CA ARG A 249 -22.75 -25.03 5.69
C ARG A 249 -22.91 -23.54 5.51
N ARG A 250 -23.36 -23.15 4.32
CA ARG A 250 -23.65 -21.77 3.97
C ARG A 250 -25.12 -21.65 3.57
N PHE A 251 -25.77 -20.60 4.04
CA PHE A 251 -27.11 -20.18 3.61
C PHE A 251 -27.09 -18.66 3.39
N LEU A 252 -28.21 -18.11 2.89
CA LEU A 252 -28.37 -16.68 2.65
C LEU A 252 -29.45 -16.11 3.56
N VAL A 253 -29.22 -14.89 4.01
CA VAL A 253 -30.26 -13.99 4.52
C VAL A 253 -30.50 -12.94 3.43
N LEU A 254 -31.73 -12.81 2.99
CA LEU A 254 -32.16 -11.83 1.98
C LEU A 254 -32.80 -10.65 2.70
N PHE A 255 -32.64 -9.45 2.17
CA PHE A 255 -33.32 -8.25 2.61
C PHE A 255 -33.94 -7.52 1.41
N THR A 256 -35.26 -7.30 1.44
CA THR A 256 -36.03 -6.66 0.36
C THR A 256 -36.90 -5.52 0.91
N PRO A 257 -36.36 -4.29 1.06
CA PRO A 257 -37.11 -3.19 1.64
C PRO A 257 -38.20 -2.66 0.68
N PRO A 258 -39.42 -2.36 1.14
CA PRO A 258 -40.47 -1.75 0.31
C PRO A 258 -40.46 -0.21 0.33
N ALA A 259 -39.72 0.41 1.26
CA ALA A 259 -39.68 1.85 1.46
C ALA A 259 -38.34 2.31 2.04
N GLU A 260 -38.10 3.62 2.02
CA GLU A 260 -36.89 4.27 2.52
C GLU A 260 -36.93 4.42 4.05
N GLU A 261 -36.90 3.27 4.73
CA GLU A 261 -36.98 3.17 6.19
C GLU A 261 -35.88 2.25 6.74
N SER A 262 -35.65 2.31 8.05
CA SER A 262 -34.77 1.38 8.76
C SER A 262 -35.54 0.15 9.23
N TYR A 263 -35.00 -1.02 8.91
CA TYR A 263 -35.55 -2.32 9.27
C TYR A 263 -34.59 -3.04 10.21
N SER A 264 -35.15 -3.81 11.15
CA SER A 264 -34.37 -4.62 12.08
C SER A 264 -35.01 -5.98 12.30
N GLY A 265 -34.19 -6.94 12.70
CA GLY A 265 -34.61 -8.30 12.99
C GLY A 265 -33.56 -9.08 13.75
N THR A 266 -33.85 -10.34 14.02
CA THR A 266 -32.89 -11.23 14.69
C THR A 266 -32.92 -12.60 14.03
N LEU A 267 -31.77 -13.04 13.55
CA LEU A 267 -31.54 -14.42 13.17
C LEU A 267 -31.30 -15.28 14.41
N LEU A 268 -31.97 -16.41 14.49
CA LEU A 268 -31.86 -17.40 15.55
C LEU A 268 -31.29 -18.71 15.00
N ILE A 269 -30.23 -19.22 15.64
CA ILE A 269 -29.64 -20.53 15.34
C ILE A 269 -29.64 -21.36 16.62
N GLU A 270 -30.22 -22.56 16.57
CA GLU A 270 -30.25 -23.50 17.69
C GLU A 270 -29.48 -24.77 17.38
N SER A 271 -28.67 -25.25 18.32
CA SER A 271 -27.80 -26.42 18.15
C SER A 271 -27.55 -27.17 19.46
N ASP A 272 -26.88 -28.32 19.38
CA ASP A 272 -26.41 -29.08 20.54
C ASP A 272 -25.03 -28.64 21.08
N ALA A 273 -24.44 -27.58 20.52
CA ALA A 273 -23.22 -26.97 21.04
C ALA A 273 -23.42 -26.38 22.45
N SER A 274 -22.33 -26.15 23.18
CA SER A 274 -22.38 -25.51 24.50
C SER A 274 -23.05 -24.12 24.46
N ARG A 275 -22.85 -23.37 23.37
CA ARG A 275 -23.69 -22.22 23.00
C ARG A 275 -24.84 -22.74 22.12
N ASN A 276 -25.85 -23.30 22.78
CA ASN A 276 -26.97 -23.97 22.12
C ASN A 276 -27.93 -23.01 21.41
N ARG A 277 -27.81 -21.70 21.68
CA ARG A 277 -28.65 -20.65 21.07
C ARG A 277 -27.79 -19.44 20.69
N ILE A 278 -27.83 -19.07 19.42
CA ILE A 278 -27.14 -17.88 18.87
C ILE A 278 -28.21 -16.94 18.31
N GLU A 279 -28.19 -15.70 18.79
CA GLU A 279 -28.96 -14.60 18.23
C GLU A 279 -28.00 -13.66 17.52
N MET A 280 -28.34 -13.28 16.29
CA MET A 280 -27.57 -12.35 15.48
C MET A 280 -28.49 -11.25 14.97
N PRO A 281 -28.27 -9.98 15.34
CA PRO A 281 -29.04 -8.85 14.83
C PRO A 281 -28.94 -8.73 13.31
N LEU A 282 -30.06 -8.40 12.68
CA LEU A 282 -30.18 -8.02 11.29
C LEU A 282 -30.55 -6.54 11.25
N ILE A 283 -29.82 -5.74 10.47
CA ILE A 283 -30.14 -4.32 10.25
C ILE A 283 -30.02 -4.00 8.78
N GLY A 284 -30.84 -3.07 8.29
CA GLY A 284 -30.77 -2.59 6.92
C GLY A 284 -31.65 -1.36 6.72
N VAL A 285 -31.34 -0.56 5.72
CA VAL A 285 -32.11 0.65 5.35
C VAL A 285 -32.50 0.54 3.89
N GLY A 286 -33.79 0.72 3.59
CA GLY A 286 -34.22 0.84 2.19
C GLY A 286 -33.79 2.17 1.60
N THR A 287 -33.48 2.22 0.30
CA THR A 287 -33.18 3.47 -0.41
C THR A 287 -33.68 3.41 -1.86
N ASN A 288 -34.02 4.56 -2.42
CA ASN A 288 -34.19 4.71 -3.87
C ASN A 288 -32.89 5.07 -4.58
N ASN A 289 -31.84 5.43 -3.83
CA ASN A 289 -30.58 5.86 -4.41
C ASN A 289 -29.77 4.66 -4.89
N ASN A 290 -29.76 4.47 -6.21
CA ASN A 290 -29.00 3.41 -6.85
C ASN A 290 -27.50 3.75 -6.82
N CYS A 291 -26.67 2.71 -6.92
CA CYS A 291 -25.26 2.97 -7.16
C CYS A 291 -25.09 3.51 -8.58
N PRO A 292 -24.34 4.61 -8.77
CA PRO A 292 -23.98 5.03 -10.11
C PRO A 292 -23.10 3.99 -10.81
N ILE A 293 -23.15 3.96 -12.13
CA ILE A 293 -22.33 3.11 -13.00
C ILE A 293 -21.15 3.94 -13.47
N ALA A 294 -19.95 3.60 -13.00
CA ALA A 294 -18.71 4.15 -13.53
C ALA A 294 -18.46 3.59 -14.93
N VAL A 295 -18.16 4.47 -15.89
CA VAL A 295 -17.66 4.11 -17.21
C VAL A 295 -16.43 4.94 -17.49
N ALA A 296 -15.31 4.26 -17.73
CA ALA A 296 -14.01 4.88 -17.92
C ALA A 296 -13.43 4.49 -19.28
N GLY A 297 -12.77 5.44 -19.94
CA GLY A 297 -11.98 5.16 -21.13
C GLY A 297 -10.73 6.03 -21.17
N ALA A 298 -9.71 5.55 -21.87
CA ALA A 298 -8.49 6.30 -22.15
C ALA A 298 -8.09 6.22 -23.62
N ARG A 299 -7.26 7.16 -24.05
CA ARG A 299 -6.58 7.15 -25.35
C ARG A 299 -5.27 7.92 -25.27
N VAL A 300 -4.37 7.68 -26.22
CA VAL A 300 -3.18 8.52 -26.37
C VAL A 300 -3.59 9.94 -26.79
N ARG A 301 -3.06 10.94 -26.11
CA ARG A 301 -3.34 12.37 -26.32
C ARG A 301 -3.17 12.73 -27.79
N GLY A 302 -4.19 13.35 -28.38
CA GLY A 302 -4.16 13.76 -29.80
C GLY A 302 -4.19 12.65 -30.86
N SER A 303 -4.31 11.37 -30.49
CA SER A 303 -4.30 10.25 -31.45
C SER A 303 -5.52 10.17 -32.37
N GLY A 304 -6.64 10.79 -31.99
CA GLY A 304 -7.92 10.70 -32.72
C GLY A 304 -8.63 9.34 -32.59
N ASN A 305 -8.03 8.39 -31.88
CA ASN A 305 -8.65 7.09 -31.57
C ASN A 305 -9.85 7.27 -30.61
N PRO A 306 -10.83 6.36 -30.66
CA PRO A 306 -11.89 6.31 -29.65
C PRO A 306 -11.30 5.99 -28.27
N PHE A 307 -11.97 6.43 -27.22
CA PHE A 307 -11.64 6.03 -25.85
C PHE A 307 -11.89 4.52 -25.67
N SER A 308 -11.00 3.84 -24.97
CA SER A 308 -11.09 2.40 -24.69
C SER A 308 -10.63 2.10 -23.26
N ASP A 309 -11.10 0.98 -22.72
CA ASP A 309 -10.63 0.38 -21.47
C ASP A 309 -9.31 -0.41 -21.64
N GLN A 310 -8.85 -0.64 -22.87
CA GLN A 310 -7.61 -1.32 -23.20
C GLN A 310 -6.85 -0.58 -24.29
N LEU A 311 -5.59 -0.27 -24.06
CA LEU A 311 -4.75 0.44 -25.04
C LEU A 311 -3.26 0.09 -24.94
N VAL A 312 -2.57 0.30 -26.05
CA VAL A 312 -1.11 0.28 -26.13
C VAL A 312 -0.65 1.67 -26.54
N ALA A 313 0.40 2.16 -25.89
CA ALA A 313 0.99 3.47 -26.13
C ALA A 313 2.52 3.36 -26.08
N ALA A 314 3.21 4.38 -26.59
CA ALA A 314 4.66 4.45 -26.42
C ALA A 314 4.98 4.90 -24.98
N PRO A 315 6.16 4.55 -24.44
CA PRO A 315 6.66 5.17 -23.22
C PRO A 315 6.70 6.69 -23.41
N LEU A 316 6.44 7.42 -22.32
CA LEU A 316 6.37 8.88 -22.25
C LEU A 316 5.16 9.52 -22.96
N ASP A 317 4.27 8.72 -23.60
CA ASP A 317 3.00 9.23 -24.12
C ASP A 317 2.09 9.70 -22.98
N PHE A 318 1.35 10.78 -23.24
CA PHE A 318 0.24 11.18 -22.39
C PHE A 318 -1.02 10.42 -22.76
N LEU A 319 -1.72 9.91 -21.76
CA LEU A 319 -3.07 9.40 -21.88
C LEU A 319 -4.07 10.48 -21.46
N GLU A 320 -5.09 10.68 -22.28
CA GLU A 320 -6.32 11.40 -21.94
C GLU A 320 -7.34 10.40 -21.41
N PHE A 321 -7.91 10.66 -20.24
CA PHE A 321 -8.98 9.85 -19.65
C PHE A 321 -10.34 10.52 -19.82
N THR A 322 -11.40 9.70 -19.77
CA THR A 322 -12.77 10.21 -19.70
C THR A 322 -13.66 9.36 -18.80
N ALA A 323 -14.54 10.05 -18.08
CA ALA A 323 -15.65 9.49 -17.32
C ALA A 323 -17.02 9.80 -17.93
N PHE A 324 -17.07 10.39 -19.14
CA PHE A 324 -18.26 11.00 -19.73
C PHE A 324 -19.48 10.06 -19.82
N ASP A 325 -19.24 8.77 -20.09
CA ASP A 325 -20.31 7.77 -20.22
C ASP A 325 -20.80 7.23 -18.86
N SER A 326 -20.27 7.73 -17.74
CA SER A 326 -20.75 7.37 -16.39
C SER A 326 -22.15 7.92 -16.15
N SER A 327 -23.01 7.14 -15.49
CA SER A 327 -24.42 7.50 -15.30
C SER A 327 -25.02 6.85 -14.07
N ASP A 328 -26.06 7.44 -13.50
CA ASP A 328 -26.87 6.82 -12.45
C ASP A 328 -28.16 6.19 -13.01
N PRO A 329 -28.43 4.89 -12.75
CA PRO A 329 -29.69 4.24 -13.14
C PRO A 329 -30.98 4.94 -12.65
N ASP A 330 -30.94 5.65 -11.53
CA ASP A 330 -32.10 6.39 -11.02
C ASP A 330 -32.24 7.81 -11.59
N GLY A 331 -31.27 8.26 -12.39
CA GLY A 331 -31.25 9.56 -13.04
C GLY A 331 -30.56 10.67 -12.24
N ASN A 332 -29.93 10.33 -11.10
CA ASN A 332 -29.06 11.22 -10.35
C ASN A 332 -27.84 11.66 -11.20
N ALA A 333 -27.36 12.88 -10.94
CA ALA A 333 -26.19 13.46 -11.57
C ALA A 333 -24.89 13.00 -10.90
N ILE A 334 -23.90 12.61 -11.70
CA ILE A 334 -22.55 12.37 -11.20
C ILE A 334 -21.88 13.70 -10.82
N THR A 335 -21.49 13.85 -9.56
CA THR A 335 -20.90 15.10 -9.04
C THR A 335 -19.44 14.99 -8.65
N ASN A 336 -18.92 13.78 -8.43
CA ASN A 336 -17.54 13.56 -8.02
C ASN A 336 -16.90 12.37 -8.75
N TYR A 337 -15.62 12.51 -9.04
CA TYR A 337 -14.80 11.52 -9.72
C TYR A 337 -13.60 11.19 -8.83
N ARG A 338 -13.19 9.93 -8.79
CA ARG A 338 -11.98 9.49 -8.10
C ARG A 338 -11.23 8.53 -8.99
N TRP A 339 -10.15 9.00 -9.58
CA TRP A 339 -9.22 8.18 -10.32
C TRP A 339 -8.14 7.61 -9.38
N SER A 340 -7.71 6.39 -9.64
CA SER A 340 -6.68 5.71 -8.84
C SER A 340 -5.76 4.89 -9.73
N ILE A 341 -4.48 4.83 -9.36
CA ILE A 341 -3.47 4.00 -10.01
C ILE A 341 -3.36 2.71 -9.21
N ILE A 342 -3.83 1.61 -9.79
CA ILE A 342 -3.85 0.28 -9.15
C ILE A 342 -2.55 -0.46 -9.41
N ASN A 343 -1.98 -0.28 -10.61
CA ASN A 343 -0.71 -0.85 -10.99
C ASN A 343 0.03 0.14 -11.90
N ALA A 344 1.32 0.26 -11.66
CA ALA A 344 2.27 0.93 -12.53
C ALA A 344 3.64 0.24 -12.35
N PRO A 345 4.57 0.37 -13.31
CA PRO A 345 5.94 -0.04 -13.10
C PRO A 345 6.53 0.63 -11.84
N PRO A 346 7.26 -0.12 -10.99
CA PRO A 346 7.79 0.40 -9.74
C PRO A 346 8.92 1.41 -9.99
N GLY A 347 9.23 2.20 -8.96
CA GLY A 347 10.37 3.12 -8.98
C GLY A 347 10.08 4.49 -9.57
N TYR A 348 8.82 4.81 -9.92
CA TYR A 348 8.42 6.15 -10.33
C TYR A 348 7.04 6.54 -9.80
N ALA A 349 6.92 7.74 -9.25
CA ALA A 349 5.66 8.28 -8.75
C ALA A 349 4.87 8.96 -9.88
N LEU A 350 3.58 8.65 -9.98
CA LEU A 350 2.72 9.11 -11.05
C LEU A 350 1.53 9.88 -10.50
N ASN A 351 1.23 11.01 -11.13
CA ASN A 351 0.12 11.87 -10.73
C ASN A 351 -0.78 12.24 -11.91
N PHE A 352 -2.09 12.18 -11.65
CA PHE A 352 -3.11 12.68 -12.57
C PHE A 352 -3.05 14.21 -12.65
N GLN A 353 -3.08 14.73 -13.87
CA GLN A 353 -3.12 16.17 -14.16
C GLN A 353 -4.50 16.59 -14.65
N PRO A 354 -5.09 17.69 -14.17
CA PRO A 354 -4.60 18.54 -13.07
C PRO A 354 -4.77 17.92 -11.68
N ARG A 355 -5.62 16.89 -11.54
CA ARG A 355 -5.82 16.11 -10.30
C ARG A 355 -6.68 14.88 -10.56
N ALA A 356 -6.59 13.88 -9.68
CA ALA A 356 -7.38 12.63 -9.78
C ALA A 356 -8.90 12.79 -9.57
N THR A 357 -9.39 14.00 -9.29
CA THR A 357 -10.81 14.27 -8.99
C THR A 357 -11.56 15.02 -10.08
N VAL A 358 -10.92 15.33 -11.21
CA VAL A 358 -11.63 15.87 -12.37
C VAL A 358 -12.21 14.74 -13.22
N GLU A 359 -13.22 15.06 -14.01
CA GLU A 359 -13.89 14.11 -14.91
C GLU A 359 -12.93 13.51 -15.96
N ASN A 360 -12.09 14.36 -16.56
CA ASN A 360 -11.20 14.00 -17.67
C ASN A 360 -9.75 14.39 -17.33
N PRO A 361 -9.05 13.65 -16.45
CA PRO A 361 -7.65 13.91 -16.16
C PRO A 361 -6.73 13.34 -17.26
N GLU A 362 -5.45 13.62 -17.14
CA GLU A 362 -4.40 13.07 -18.00
C GLU A 362 -3.28 12.46 -17.14
N ILE A 363 -2.55 11.49 -17.70
CA ILE A 363 -1.35 10.93 -17.06
C ILE A 363 -0.29 10.63 -18.12
N GLN A 364 0.99 10.74 -17.77
CA GLN A 364 2.08 10.32 -18.65
C GLN A 364 2.51 8.88 -18.30
N LEU A 365 2.64 8.00 -19.30
CA LEU A 365 3.17 6.65 -19.09
C LEU A 365 4.69 6.69 -19.00
N ALA A 366 5.22 7.10 -17.86
CA ALA A 366 6.63 7.43 -17.71
C ALA A 366 7.60 6.28 -18.00
N LEU A 367 7.19 5.02 -17.79
CA LEU A 367 8.04 3.84 -17.88
C LEU A 367 7.44 2.76 -18.80
N VAL A 368 8.28 1.89 -19.34
CA VAL A 368 7.87 0.66 -20.04
C VAL A 368 7.25 -0.32 -19.04
N GLY A 369 6.08 -0.85 -19.41
CA GLY A 369 5.39 -1.89 -18.66
C GLY A 369 3.86 -1.75 -18.67
N ASP A 370 3.24 -2.47 -17.73
CA ASP A 370 1.79 -2.55 -17.59
C ASP A 370 1.25 -1.56 -16.55
N TYR A 371 0.13 -0.92 -16.89
CA TYR A 371 -0.58 0.05 -16.06
C TYR A 371 -2.03 -0.37 -15.88
N VAL A 372 -2.57 -0.17 -14.68
CA VAL A 372 -3.99 -0.36 -14.37
C VAL A 372 -4.51 0.86 -13.63
N PHE A 373 -5.56 1.47 -14.16
CA PHE A 373 -6.25 2.62 -13.57
C PHE A 373 -7.68 2.25 -13.21
N GLU A 374 -8.19 2.84 -12.13
CA GLU A 374 -9.58 2.70 -11.70
C GLU A 374 -10.28 4.06 -11.61
N LEU A 375 -11.57 4.07 -11.93
CA LEU A 375 -12.48 5.19 -11.72
C LEU A 375 -13.62 4.74 -10.79
N THR A 376 -13.80 5.50 -9.71
CA THR A 376 -15.01 5.50 -8.88
C THR A 376 -15.75 6.82 -9.07
N VAL A 377 -17.07 6.76 -9.24
CA VAL A 377 -17.92 7.96 -9.38
C VAL A 377 -18.88 8.07 -8.21
N VAL A 378 -19.31 9.30 -7.90
CA VAL A 378 -20.26 9.60 -6.82
C VAL A 378 -21.37 10.49 -7.35
N ASP A 379 -22.62 10.16 -7.01
CA ASP A 379 -23.80 10.95 -7.37
C ASP A 379 -23.96 12.22 -6.50
N GLU A 380 -25.00 13.03 -6.70
CA GLU A 380 -25.29 14.23 -5.90
C GLU A 380 -25.75 13.95 -4.47
N HIS A 381 -26.15 12.72 -4.17
CA HIS A 381 -26.59 12.28 -2.86
C HIS A 381 -25.46 11.60 -2.06
N GLY A 382 -24.25 11.54 -2.61
CA GLY A 382 -23.05 11.01 -1.96
C GLY A 382 -22.89 9.49 -2.07
N ARG A 383 -23.65 8.81 -2.94
CA ARG A 383 -23.55 7.37 -3.19
C ARG A 383 -22.46 7.08 -4.20
N GLU A 384 -21.50 6.25 -3.80
CA GLU A 384 -20.41 5.80 -4.67
C GLU A 384 -20.83 4.62 -5.56
N SER A 385 -20.20 4.50 -6.73
CA SER A 385 -20.42 3.39 -7.64
C SER A 385 -20.11 2.05 -6.97
N CYS A 386 -21.02 1.08 -7.13
CA CYS A 386 -20.91 -0.24 -6.51
C CYS A 386 -19.71 -1.07 -7.04
N ALA A 387 -19.25 -0.77 -8.26
CA ALA A 387 -18.04 -1.34 -8.84
C ALA A 387 -17.26 -0.24 -9.58
N PRO A 388 -15.93 -0.20 -9.45
CA PRO A 388 -15.10 0.74 -10.21
C PRO A 388 -15.01 0.33 -11.67
N ALA A 389 -14.82 1.31 -12.56
CA ALA A 389 -14.43 1.05 -13.95
C ALA A 389 -12.90 0.93 -14.05
N ARG A 390 -12.41 -0.03 -14.86
CA ARG A 390 -10.98 -0.32 -14.99
C ARG A 390 -10.48 -0.02 -16.40
N ILE A 391 -9.27 0.53 -16.47
CA ILE A 391 -8.52 0.73 -17.72
C ILE A 391 -7.17 0.03 -17.58
N THR A 392 -6.79 -0.75 -18.60
CA THR A 392 -5.48 -1.38 -18.71
C THR A 392 -4.70 -0.76 -19.86
N ALA A 393 -3.53 -0.19 -19.59
CA ALA A 393 -2.65 0.36 -20.61
C ALA A 393 -1.30 -0.36 -20.60
N ARG A 394 -0.71 -0.56 -21.78
CA ARG A 394 0.64 -1.10 -21.93
C ARG A 394 1.54 -0.10 -22.64
N ALA A 395 2.61 0.32 -21.98
CA ALA A 395 3.65 1.15 -22.56
C ALA A 395 4.71 0.25 -23.22
N LYS A 396 4.86 0.35 -24.54
CA LYS A 396 5.75 -0.48 -25.36
C LYS A 396 6.47 0.36 -26.40
N SER A 397 7.78 0.20 -26.51
CA SER A 397 8.58 0.82 -27.57
C SER A 397 8.80 -0.12 -28.75
N ASP A 398 9.11 0.44 -29.92
CA ASP A 398 9.61 -0.28 -31.09
C ASP A 398 11.15 -0.41 -31.11
N SER A 399 11.81 0.16 -30.10
CA SER A 399 13.27 0.13 -29.95
C SER A 399 13.77 -1.18 -29.36
N GLN A 400 14.88 -1.69 -29.89
CA GLN A 400 15.49 -2.95 -29.44
C GLN A 400 16.28 -2.81 -28.14
N LEU A 401 16.73 -1.61 -27.80
CA LEU A 401 17.35 -1.30 -26.52
C LEU A 401 16.64 -0.11 -25.89
N ILE A 402 16.27 -0.26 -24.62
CA ILE A 402 15.77 0.83 -23.77
C ILE A 402 16.48 0.74 -22.43
N ILE A 403 16.91 1.89 -21.94
CA ILE A 403 17.53 2.05 -20.64
C ILE A 403 16.73 3.12 -19.91
N GLU A 404 16.17 2.78 -18.75
CA GLU A 404 15.44 3.69 -17.89
C GLU A 404 16.23 3.86 -16.59
N LEU A 405 16.45 5.11 -16.21
CA LEU A 405 16.98 5.50 -14.91
C LEU A 405 15.86 6.20 -14.14
N THR A 406 15.54 5.70 -12.96
CA THR A 406 14.71 6.42 -11.98
C THR A 406 15.46 6.54 -10.67
N TRP A 407 15.04 7.46 -9.81
CA TRP A 407 15.59 7.56 -8.47
C TRP A 407 14.55 7.98 -7.45
N ARG A 408 14.85 7.65 -6.20
CA ARG A 408 14.11 8.11 -5.03
C ARG A 408 15.05 8.96 -4.19
N THR A 409 14.56 10.07 -3.69
CA THR A 409 15.29 10.93 -2.76
C THR A 409 14.45 11.03 -1.50
N PRO A 410 14.66 10.17 -0.48
CA PRO A 410 13.78 10.11 0.69
C PRO A 410 13.67 11.41 1.51
N SER A 411 14.59 12.36 1.32
CA SER A 411 14.50 13.69 1.92
C SER A 411 13.61 14.67 1.14
N ASP A 412 13.23 14.32 -0.08
CA ASP A 412 12.20 14.99 -0.86
C ASP A 412 10.84 14.34 -0.53
N PHE A 413 9.88 15.18 -0.09
CA PHE A 413 8.56 14.72 0.30
C PHE A 413 7.58 14.65 -0.88
N ASP A 414 7.89 15.29 -2.00
CA ASP A 414 7.07 15.30 -3.22
C ASP A 414 7.93 15.16 -4.48
N GLU A 415 8.44 13.96 -4.72
CA GLU A 415 9.27 13.61 -5.90
C GLU A 415 8.51 13.71 -7.25
N THR A 416 7.30 14.26 -7.27
CA THR A 416 6.51 14.48 -8.49
C THR A 416 6.46 15.94 -8.91
N ASP A 417 6.96 16.84 -8.07
CA ASP A 417 7.12 18.23 -8.47
C ASP A 417 8.25 18.35 -9.51
N THR A 418 8.12 19.31 -10.40
CA THR A 418 9.05 19.51 -11.53
C THR A 418 9.59 20.93 -11.52
N CYS A 419 9.65 21.56 -10.35
CA CYS A 419 10.20 22.90 -10.20
C CYS A 419 11.71 22.86 -10.08
N MET A 420 12.37 23.88 -10.64
CA MET A 420 13.82 23.97 -10.64
C MET A 420 14.38 23.92 -9.21
N GLY A 421 15.10 22.87 -8.87
CA GLY A 421 15.69 22.64 -7.55
C GLY A 421 14.78 22.03 -6.50
N CYS A 422 13.73 21.33 -6.93
CA CYS A 422 12.78 20.68 -6.02
C CYS A 422 13.10 19.20 -5.77
N GLY A 423 13.83 18.55 -6.69
CA GLY A 423 14.23 17.15 -6.55
C GLY A 423 15.74 16.95 -6.74
N THR A 424 16.21 15.71 -6.78
CA THR A 424 17.58 15.39 -7.19
C THR A 424 17.64 15.26 -8.72
N ASP A 425 18.80 15.55 -9.30
CA ASP A 425 19.08 15.40 -10.72
C ASP A 425 20.20 14.37 -10.93
N LEU A 426 19.86 13.28 -11.62
CA LEU A 426 20.80 12.24 -12.03
C LEU A 426 20.77 12.11 -13.57
N ASP A 427 21.95 12.19 -14.17
CA ASP A 427 22.11 12.00 -15.61
C ASP A 427 22.42 10.53 -15.93
N LEU A 428 21.71 10.00 -16.91
CA LEU A 428 21.94 8.72 -17.56
C LEU A 428 22.90 8.92 -18.73
N HIS A 429 23.98 8.16 -18.74
CA HIS A 429 24.99 8.20 -19.79
C HIS A 429 25.12 6.84 -20.46
N LEU A 430 25.09 6.81 -21.79
CA LEU A 430 25.46 5.64 -22.59
C LEU A 430 26.62 6.04 -23.47
N LEU A 431 27.74 5.31 -23.38
CA LEU A 431 28.96 5.60 -24.12
C LEU A 431 29.17 4.57 -25.24
N GLU A 432 29.58 5.04 -26.42
CA GLU A 432 29.99 4.16 -27.50
C GLU A 432 31.35 3.50 -27.22
N PRO A 433 31.62 2.34 -27.83
CA PRO A 433 32.90 1.65 -27.63
C PRO A 433 34.11 2.49 -28.03
N GLY A 434 34.98 2.79 -27.06
CA GLY A 434 36.18 3.63 -27.25
C GLY A 434 35.93 5.13 -27.21
N GLY A 435 34.72 5.56 -26.85
CA GLY A 435 34.33 6.95 -26.68
C GLY A 435 34.92 7.63 -25.43
N LEU A 436 34.62 8.91 -25.28
CA LEU A 436 34.93 9.72 -24.10
C LEU A 436 33.63 10.17 -23.40
N TRP A 437 33.59 10.05 -22.07
CA TRP A 437 32.48 10.54 -21.25
C TRP A 437 32.39 12.07 -21.26
N ASP A 438 31.16 12.61 -21.20
CA ASP A 438 30.84 14.05 -21.29
C ASP A 438 31.50 14.74 -22.50
N ASP A 439 31.67 13.99 -23.59
CA ASP A 439 32.23 14.54 -24.80
C ASP A 439 31.24 15.46 -25.53
N MET A 440 31.58 16.75 -25.50
CA MET A 440 30.80 17.81 -26.10
C MET A 440 30.97 17.93 -27.63
N PHE A 441 31.94 17.23 -28.24
CA PHE A 441 32.37 17.52 -29.62
C PHE A 441 32.26 16.33 -30.58
N GLU A 442 32.71 15.14 -30.18
CA GLU A 442 32.63 13.93 -31.00
C GLU A 442 31.36 13.11 -30.69
N HIS A 443 30.57 13.53 -29.69
CA HIS A 443 29.24 12.99 -29.39
C HIS A 443 29.26 11.47 -29.18
N THR A 444 30.31 10.99 -28.51
CA THR A 444 30.52 9.57 -28.21
C THR A 444 29.76 9.11 -26.96
N ASP A 445 29.17 10.05 -26.22
CA ASP A 445 28.41 9.85 -25.00
C ASP A 445 26.99 10.44 -25.13
N CYS A 446 25.98 9.58 -25.07
CA CYS A 446 24.59 9.97 -25.07
C CYS A 446 24.12 10.29 -23.65
N HIS A 447 23.82 11.57 -23.42
CA HIS A 447 23.36 12.16 -22.14
C HIS A 447 22.42 13.35 -22.41
N PHE A 448 22.07 14.19 -21.42
CA PHE A 448 21.07 15.28 -21.49
C PHE A 448 21.15 16.20 -22.73
N ARG A 449 22.34 16.38 -23.32
CA ARG A 449 22.54 17.21 -24.54
C ARG A 449 22.31 16.46 -25.86
N SER A 450 22.04 15.16 -25.80
CA SER A 450 22.12 14.27 -26.95
C SER A 450 20.76 14.02 -27.58
N THR A 451 20.49 14.67 -28.70
CA THR A 451 19.39 14.25 -29.57
C THR A 451 19.90 13.23 -30.59
N ARG A 452 19.03 12.27 -30.96
CA ARG A 452 19.36 11.22 -31.94
C ARG A 452 19.88 11.74 -33.28
N ALA A 453 19.51 12.97 -33.66
CA ALA A 453 19.93 13.61 -34.91
C ALA A 453 21.28 14.35 -34.81
N GLU A 454 21.74 14.65 -33.59
CA GLU A 454 22.98 15.39 -33.33
C GLU A 454 24.17 14.47 -33.05
N LEU A 455 23.91 13.20 -32.73
CA LEU A 455 24.97 12.21 -32.54
C LEU A 455 25.62 11.82 -33.88
N ASN A 456 26.94 11.58 -33.83
CA ASN A 456 27.68 10.96 -34.92
C ASN A 456 27.14 9.55 -35.21
N ASN A 457 27.56 8.95 -36.33
CA ASN A 457 27.13 7.58 -36.66
C ASN A 457 27.70 6.61 -35.62
N TRP A 458 26.84 6.07 -34.76
CA TRP A 458 27.20 5.04 -33.80
C TRP A 458 27.21 3.68 -34.51
N GLY A 459 28.25 3.44 -35.31
CA GLY A 459 28.36 2.28 -36.19
C GLY A 459 28.08 2.64 -37.65
N ALA A 460 26.98 2.12 -38.21
CA ALA A 460 26.66 2.27 -39.61
C ALA A 460 26.18 3.71 -39.94
N PRO A 461 26.35 4.19 -41.19
CA PRO A 461 25.81 5.48 -41.59
C PRO A 461 24.27 5.54 -41.44
N GLY A 462 23.77 6.46 -40.61
CA GLY A 462 22.34 6.57 -40.34
C GLY A 462 22.03 7.05 -38.93
N VAL A 463 20.80 6.81 -38.47
CA VAL A 463 20.34 7.17 -37.11
C VAL A 463 19.67 6.00 -36.38
N ALA A 464 19.71 4.80 -36.97
CA ALA A 464 18.97 3.65 -36.44
C ALA A 464 19.65 3.06 -35.19
N ASP A 465 20.97 3.05 -35.23
CA ASP A 465 21.93 2.65 -34.19
C ASP A 465 22.32 3.82 -33.27
N ASN A 466 22.05 5.07 -33.68
CA ASN A 466 22.26 6.21 -32.80
C ASN A 466 21.30 6.17 -31.59
N PRO A 467 21.81 6.32 -30.36
CA PRO A 467 20.97 6.53 -29.19
C PRO A 467 20.34 7.91 -29.20
N GLY A 468 19.45 8.14 -28.26
CA GLY A 468 18.93 9.46 -27.97
C GLY A 468 18.24 9.46 -26.62
N LEU A 469 18.41 10.55 -25.89
CA LEU A 469 17.67 10.76 -24.67
C LEU A 469 16.23 11.17 -25.02
N ASN A 470 15.26 10.37 -24.57
CA ASN A 470 13.84 10.55 -24.85
C ASN A 470 13.16 11.44 -23.79
N ARG A 471 13.71 11.43 -22.57
CA ARG A 471 13.35 12.31 -21.48
C ARG A 471 14.60 12.64 -20.68
N ASP A 472 14.79 13.93 -20.50
CA ASP A 472 15.71 14.57 -19.57
C ASP A 472 14.84 15.06 -18.40
N ASP A 473 15.12 14.56 -17.20
CA ASP A 473 14.39 14.93 -15.99
C ASP A 473 15.30 15.74 -15.07
N ILE A 474 15.20 17.06 -15.21
CA ILE A 474 16.09 18.02 -14.55
C ILE A 474 15.89 18.10 -13.03
N ASP A 475 14.78 17.59 -12.50
CA ASP A 475 14.40 17.61 -11.08
C ASP A 475 13.27 16.61 -10.81
N GLY A 476 13.41 15.79 -9.76
CA GLY A 476 12.35 14.94 -9.24
C GLY A 476 12.86 13.54 -8.91
N GLY A 477 12.14 12.51 -9.37
CA GLY A 477 12.52 11.09 -9.29
C GLY A 477 12.81 10.44 -10.65
N GLY A 478 13.00 11.23 -11.72
CA GLY A 478 13.18 10.76 -13.09
C GLY A 478 11.87 10.68 -13.90
N PRO A 479 11.72 9.72 -14.82
CA PRO A 479 12.79 8.91 -15.38
C PRO A 479 13.62 9.68 -16.39
N GLU A 480 14.90 9.33 -16.47
CA GLU A 480 15.64 9.49 -17.70
C GLU A 480 15.52 8.22 -18.55
N GLN A 481 15.43 8.39 -19.87
CA GLN A 481 15.29 7.24 -20.77
C GLN A 481 16.11 7.38 -22.05
N ILE A 482 17.08 6.50 -22.25
CA ILE A 482 17.81 6.35 -23.52
C ILE A 482 17.26 5.15 -24.28
N ASN A 483 17.11 5.25 -25.59
CA ASN A 483 16.78 4.10 -26.44
C ASN A 483 17.66 4.01 -27.68
N ILE A 484 17.80 2.80 -28.22
CA ILE A 484 18.38 2.55 -29.54
C ILE A 484 17.42 1.67 -30.35
N ARG A 485 17.06 2.11 -31.57
CA ARG A 485 16.13 1.36 -32.42
C ARG A 485 16.72 0.04 -32.88
N ALA A 486 17.98 0.07 -33.32
CA ALA A 486 18.74 -1.10 -33.73
C ALA A 486 20.22 -0.93 -33.36
N PRO A 487 20.66 -1.38 -32.18
CA PRO A 487 22.06 -1.24 -31.74
C PRO A 487 23.05 -1.83 -32.73
N ALA A 488 24.21 -1.18 -32.87
CA ALA A 488 25.31 -1.74 -33.62
C ALA A 488 25.92 -2.93 -32.86
N PHE A 489 26.45 -3.90 -33.61
CA PHE A 489 27.03 -5.10 -33.02
C PHE A 489 28.35 -4.76 -32.33
N THR A 490 28.64 -5.35 -31.17
CA THR A 490 29.85 -5.08 -30.37
C THR A 490 30.87 -6.22 -30.39
N ASP A 491 30.59 -7.29 -31.14
CA ASP A 491 31.37 -8.53 -31.17
C ASP A 491 32.37 -8.61 -32.36
N GLY A 492 32.49 -7.54 -33.15
CA GLY A 492 33.32 -7.48 -34.35
C GLY A 492 32.79 -8.32 -35.53
N SER A 493 31.56 -8.83 -35.45
CA SER A 493 31.00 -9.67 -36.53
C SER A 493 30.50 -8.87 -37.73
N GLN A 494 30.26 -7.57 -37.57
CA GLN A 494 29.78 -6.67 -38.62
C GLN A 494 30.84 -5.64 -39.01
N PRO A 495 30.96 -5.30 -40.31
CA PRO A 495 31.96 -4.35 -40.80
C PRO A 495 31.75 -2.92 -40.31
N ASP A 496 30.49 -2.56 -40.00
CA ASP A 496 30.10 -1.26 -39.48
C ASP A 496 29.76 -1.34 -37.97
N GLY A 497 30.17 -2.41 -37.29
CA GLY A 497 30.01 -2.60 -35.85
C GLY A 497 31.29 -2.27 -35.07
N TYR A 498 31.23 -2.49 -33.76
CA TYR A 498 32.33 -2.32 -32.82
C TYR A 498 32.96 -3.68 -32.44
N GLU A 499 34.15 -3.63 -31.85
CA GLU A 499 34.87 -4.80 -31.30
C GLU A 499 34.89 -4.80 -29.75
N ALA A 500 34.13 -3.89 -29.13
CA ALA A 500 34.05 -3.70 -27.68
C ALA A 500 32.61 -3.29 -27.29
N PRO A 501 32.19 -3.52 -26.03
CA PRO A 501 30.84 -3.20 -25.57
C PRO A 501 30.60 -1.71 -25.39
N TYR A 502 29.33 -1.32 -25.39
CA TYR A 502 28.90 -0.01 -24.88
C TYR A 502 29.14 0.05 -23.37
N GLU A 503 29.34 1.25 -22.83
CA GLU A 503 29.45 1.47 -21.38
C GLU A 503 28.25 2.27 -20.87
N LEU A 504 27.75 1.92 -19.68
CA LEU A 504 26.60 2.55 -19.05
C LEU A 504 27.03 3.26 -17.76
N GLY A 505 26.69 4.54 -17.65
CA GLY A 505 27.03 5.39 -16.52
C GLY A 505 25.81 6.10 -15.93
N VAL A 506 25.91 6.42 -14.64
CA VAL A 506 24.98 7.36 -13.98
C VAL A 506 25.82 8.43 -13.28
N TYR A 507 25.56 9.69 -13.60
CA TYR A 507 26.23 10.84 -13.01
C TYR A 507 25.29 11.55 -12.04
N TYR A 508 25.77 11.82 -10.83
CA TYR A 508 25.01 12.56 -9.84
C TYR A 508 25.27 14.05 -10.04
N TYR A 509 24.42 14.70 -10.83
CA TYR A 509 24.63 16.09 -11.24
C TYR A 509 24.42 17.08 -10.08
N GLN A 510 23.27 17.01 -9.42
CA GLN A 510 22.85 18.02 -8.45
C GLN A 510 21.87 17.44 -7.43
N ASP A 511 22.10 17.71 -6.13
CA ASP A 511 21.21 17.29 -5.04
C ASP A 511 20.29 18.41 -4.53
N TRP A 512 20.54 19.66 -4.91
CA TRP A 512 19.83 20.85 -4.44
C TRP A 512 19.74 21.00 -2.90
N ASN A 513 20.74 20.47 -2.18
CA ASN A 513 20.79 20.36 -0.70
C ASN A 513 19.79 19.36 -0.09
N LEU A 514 19.23 18.46 -0.88
CA LEU A 514 18.49 17.31 -0.35
C LEU A 514 19.48 16.37 0.36
N ALA A 515 19.05 15.81 1.48
CA ALA A 515 19.93 14.95 2.28
C ALA A 515 20.07 13.58 1.60
N PRO A 516 21.30 13.06 1.44
CA PRO A 516 21.50 11.72 0.89
C PRO A 516 20.82 10.63 1.75
N PRO A 517 20.49 9.46 1.17
CA PRO A 517 20.88 9.02 -0.18
C PRO A 517 19.87 9.38 -1.28
N ALA A 518 20.36 9.57 -2.51
CA ALA A 518 19.56 9.27 -3.69
C ALA A 518 19.66 7.77 -3.99
N LEU A 519 18.53 7.17 -4.35
CA LEU A 519 18.37 5.74 -4.53
C LEU A 519 18.01 5.46 -5.99
N ALA A 520 19.01 5.25 -6.83
CA ALA A 520 18.81 5.03 -8.26
C ALA A 520 18.42 3.58 -8.57
N THR A 521 17.61 3.43 -9.62
CA THR A 521 17.23 2.16 -10.23
C THR A 521 17.47 2.27 -11.73
N VAL A 522 18.18 1.28 -12.29
CA VAL A 522 18.37 1.17 -13.73
C VAL A 522 17.64 -0.06 -14.24
N ARG A 523 16.78 0.12 -15.25
CA ARG A 523 16.07 -0.95 -15.96
C ARG A 523 16.56 -1.00 -17.40
N ILE A 524 16.97 -2.19 -17.86
CA ILE A 524 17.44 -2.40 -19.23
C ILE A 524 16.53 -3.42 -19.90
N PHE A 525 16.07 -3.08 -21.10
CA PHE A 525 15.19 -3.90 -21.92
C PHE A 525 15.93 -4.28 -23.20
N PHE A 526 16.00 -5.59 -23.45
CA PHE A 526 16.57 -6.14 -24.66
C PHE A 526 15.51 -6.76 -25.54
N GLY A 527 15.62 -6.50 -26.84
CA GLY A 527 14.55 -6.80 -27.77
C GLY A 527 13.33 -5.93 -27.47
N ASN A 528 12.30 -6.03 -28.30
CA ASN A 528 11.08 -5.25 -28.12
C ASN A 528 10.21 -5.83 -26.98
N ASP A 529 10.83 -6.21 -25.86
CA ASP A 529 10.23 -6.82 -24.69
C ASP A 529 9.67 -5.76 -23.73
N ASP A 530 8.59 -6.10 -23.04
CA ASP A 530 7.85 -5.20 -22.14
C ASP A 530 8.20 -5.44 -20.66
N VAL A 531 9.15 -6.35 -20.42
CA VAL A 531 9.68 -6.72 -19.09
C VAL A 531 11.18 -6.47 -19.10
N PRO A 532 11.74 -5.78 -18.08
CA PRO A 532 13.16 -5.50 -18.06
C PRO A 532 13.97 -6.80 -17.99
N SER A 533 14.94 -6.93 -18.88
CA SER A 533 15.91 -8.03 -18.87
C SER A 533 16.89 -7.89 -17.70
N VAL A 534 17.15 -6.64 -17.28
CA VAL A 534 18.03 -6.30 -16.16
C VAL A 534 17.34 -5.25 -15.28
N VAL A 535 17.40 -5.45 -13.97
CA VAL A 535 17.04 -4.44 -12.96
C VAL A 535 18.19 -4.31 -11.99
N LEU A 536 18.71 -3.10 -11.84
CA LEU A 536 19.84 -2.80 -10.99
C LEU A 536 19.42 -1.78 -9.91
N PRO A 537 19.89 -1.97 -8.66
CA PRO A 537 20.78 -3.05 -8.22
C PRO A 537 20.03 -4.38 -8.09
N THR A 538 20.78 -5.48 -8.20
CA THR A 538 20.23 -6.81 -7.92
C THR A 538 20.06 -7.00 -6.42
N VAL A 539 18.83 -6.87 -5.94
CA VAL A 539 18.47 -7.15 -4.54
C VAL A 539 17.79 -8.51 -4.39
N ALA A 540 17.81 -9.05 -3.18
CA ALA A 540 17.06 -10.27 -2.88
C ALA A 540 15.55 -10.04 -3.05
N ALA A 541 14.80 -11.09 -3.44
CA ALA A 541 13.35 -11.01 -3.60
C ALA A 541 12.67 -10.48 -2.32
N GLY A 542 11.87 -9.42 -2.45
CA GLY A 542 11.19 -8.75 -1.32
C GLY A 542 11.93 -7.54 -0.75
N GLN A 543 13.03 -7.11 -1.35
CA GLN A 543 13.67 -5.82 -1.07
C GLN A 543 13.49 -4.86 -2.26
N GLU A 544 13.39 -3.56 -1.97
CA GLU A 544 13.39 -2.51 -3.01
C GLU A 544 14.77 -2.47 -3.70
N PRO A 545 14.87 -2.62 -5.02
CA PRO A 545 16.11 -2.46 -5.76
C PRO A 545 16.48 -0.98 -5.78
N ALA A 546 17.22 -0.54 -4.77
CA ALA A 546 17.73 0.82 -4.69
C ALA A 546 19.25 0.76 -4.63
N MET A 547 19.97 1.29 -5.62
CA MET A 547 21.41 1.48 -5.52
C MET A 547 21.57 2.57 -4.49
N PRO A 548 22.08 2.30 -3.27
CA PRO A 548 22.44 3.39 -2.41
C PRO A 548 23.60 4.09 -3.12
N MET A 549 23.33 5.24 -3.73
CA MET A 549 24.37 6.16 -4.17
C MET A 549 24.91 6.85 -2.91
N VAL A 550 25.43 6.03 -2.00
CA VAL A 550 26.07 6.39 -0.74
C VAL A 550 27.56 6.19 -0.98
N VAL A 551 28.29 7.30 -1.07
CA VAL A 551 29.74 7.25 -0.91
C VAL A 551 30.00 6.65 0.47
N SER A 552 30.80 5.59 0.57
CA SER A 552 31.09 4.90 1.84
C SER A 552 31.88 5.76 2.86
N ASP A 553 32.13 7.03 2.53
CA ASP A 553 32.75 8.04 3.38
C ASP A 553 31.68 8.91 4.06
N SER A 554 31.96 9.27 5.30
CA SER A 554 31.09 10.06 6.18
C SER A 554 31.02 11.57 5.85
N SER A 555 31.51 12.00 4.68
CA SER A 555 31.35 13.40 4.22
C SER A 555 30.11 13.54 3.33
N PRO A 556 29.25 14.53 3.58
CA PRO A 556 28.03 14.73 2.80
C PRO A 556 28.39 15.21 1.38
N GLU A 557 27.50 14.95 0.42
CA GLU A 557 27.53 15.34 -1.00
C GLU A 557 28.05 14.22 -1.93
N ALA A 558 27.11 13.37 -2.37
CA ALA A 558 27.29 12.45 -3.49
C ALA A 558 27.30 13.18 -4.86
N GLN A 559 27.06 14.49 -4.86
CA GLN A 559 27.16 15.35 -6.03
C GLN A 559 28.52 15.23 -6.73
N GLY A 560 28.49 15.30 -8.06
CA GLY A 560 29.67 15.28 -8.91
C GLY A 560 30.32 13.90 -9.04
N HIS A 561 29.70 12.85 -8.48
CA HIS A 561 30.21 11.50 -8.60
C HIS A 561 29.63 10.79 -9.81
N PHE A 562 30.41 9.89 -10.39
CA PHE A 562 30.06 9.06 -11.53
C PHE A 562 30.12 7.58 -11.13
N TRP A 563 29.04 6.85 -11.44
CA TRP A 563 28.94 5.41 -11.26
C TRP A 563 29.00 4.75 -12.63
N HIS A 564 30.07 4.01 -12.89
CA HIS A 564 30.11 3.08 -14.01
C HIS A 564 29.22 1.89 -13.66
N VAL A 565 28.04 1.81 -14.27
CA VAL A 565 27.00 0.80 -13.95
C VAL A 565 27.36 -0.57 -14.52
N GLY A 566 27.95 -0.61 -15.71
CA GLY A 566 28.36 -1.85 -16.36
C GLY A 566 28.53 -1.69 -17.88
N THR A 567 28.71 -2.81 -18.56
CA THR A 567 28.90 -2.86 -20.01
C THR A 567 27.78 -3.60 -20.71
N LEU A 568 27.47 -3.21 -21.94
CA LEU A 568 26.40 -3.78 -22.75
C LEU A 568 26.98 -4.29 -24.07
N ASP A 569 26.85 -5.60 -24.28
CA ASP A 569 27.19 -6.27 -25.53
C ASP A 569 25.94 -6.49 -26.38
N TRP A 570 26.09 -6.37 -27.69
CA TRP A 570 25.02 -6.60 -28.65
C TRP A 570 25.52 -7.45 -29.82
N ASP A 571 24.84 -8.58 -30.07
CA ASP A 571 25.20 -9.51 -31.14
C ASP A 571 23.96 -10.08 -31.85
N ALA A 572 24.14 -11.17 -32.61
CA ALA A 572 23.07 -11.81 -33.36
C ALA A 572 22.00 -12.47 -32.47
N ASP A 573 22.34 -12.80 -31.23
CA ASP A 573 21.44 -13.41 -30.24
C ASP A 573 20.72 -12.34 -29.40
N GLY A 574 21.19 -11.08 -29.42
CA GLY A 574 20.56 -9.92 -28.81
C GLY A 574 21.49 -9.18 -27.85
N GLY A 575 20.88 -8.47 -26.88
CA GLY A 575 21.64 -7.72 -25.87
C GLY A 575 22.01 -8.56 -24.65
N HIS A 576 23.22 -8.35 -24.14
CA HIS A 576 23.68 -8.89 -22.87
C HIS A 576 24.29 -7.78 -22.01
N PHE A 577 24.00 -7.78 -20.71
CA PHE A 577 24.53 -6.79 -19.77
C PHE A 577 25.46 -7.43 -18.74
N THR A 578 26.62 -6.81 -18.53
CA THR A 578 27.55 -7.19 -17.48
C THR A 578 27.64 -6.06 -16.44
N PRO A 579 27.04 -6.21 -15.24
CA PRO A 579 27.09 -5.18 -14.21
C PRO A 579 28.51 -5.01 -13.67
N THR A 580 28.89 -3.78 -13.36
CA THR A 580 30.07 -3.49 -12.55
C THR A 580 29.91 -4.15 -11.17
N PRO A 581 30.98 -4.75 -10.61
CA PRO A 581 30.90 -5.35 -9.28
C PRO A 581 30.44 -4.33 -8.21
N PRO A 582 29.50 -4.68 -7.30
CA PRO A 582 28.93 -3.76 -6.31
C PRO A 582 29.95 -3.10 -5.38
N GLU A 583 31.14 -3.70 -5.22
CA GLU A 583 32.26 -3.16 -4.45
C GLU A 583 32.97 -1.96 -5.11
N SER A 584 32.70 -1.71 -6.40
CA SER A 584 33.27 -0.59 -7.13
C SER A 584 32.71 0.72 -6.59
N GLN A 585 33.58 1.56 -6.03
CA GLN A 585 33.19 2.87 -5.53
C GLN A 585 32.95 3.85 -6.68
N PRO A 586 32.01 4.79 -6.54
CA PRO A 586 31.89 5.90 -7.47
C PRO A 586 33.18 6.70 -7.57
N MET A 587 33.42 7.27 -8.75
CA MET A 587 34.54 8.16 -9.02
C MET A 587 34.07 9.61 -8.91
N LEU A 588 34.95 10.52 -8.49
CA LEU A 588 34.66 11.95 -8.55
C LEU A 588 34.90 12.44 -9.98
N GLY A 589 33.87 12.96 -10.63
CA GLY A 589 33.86 13.32 -12.04
C GLY A 589 33.89 12.11 -12.98
N PHE A 590 33.90 12.38 -14.28
CA PHE A 590 33.96 11.35 -15.31
C PHE A 590 35.33 10.65 -15.34
N PRO A 591 35.37 9.32 -15.59
CA PRO A 591 36.62 8.62 -15.81
C PRO A 591 37.24 9.07 -17.15
N ASN A 592 38.55 9.33 -17.13
CA ASN A 592 39.31 9.70 -18.33
C ASN A 592 39.80 8.49 -19.11
#